data_AF-A0A482PRN6-F1
#
_entry.id   AF-A0A482PRN6-F1
#
_cell.length_a   1.000
_cell.length_b   1.000
_cell.length_c   1.000
_cell.angle_alpha   90.00
_cell.angle_beta   90.00
_cell.angle_gamma   90.00
#
_symmetry.space_group_name_H-M   'P 1'
#
loop_
_entity.id
_entity.type
_entity.pdbx_description
1 polymer ?
#
loop_
_entity_poly.entity_id
_entity_poly.type
_entity_poly.pdbx_seq_one_letter_code
_entity_poly.pdbx_strand_id
1 'polypeptide(L)'
;MALIKCPECQKEVSDSALYCPACGKQLQKLKRSFFGRVIKWVFILFNIFMIYTLLVGLGGTSEIINNATSDAEKAGAVIGTGLGLITIGSLWVIGDIIIGILVFLTKPKG
;
A
#
# COMPACT_ATOMS: atom_id res chain seq x y z
N MET A 1 -23.54 -15.63 -22.24
CA MET A 1 -24.88 -15.36 -21.68
C MET A 1 -25.53 -16.69 -21.35
N ALA A 2 -25.00 -17.39 -20.35
CA ALA A 2 -25.71 -18.50 -19.74
C ALA A 2 -26.65 -17.94 -18.67
N LEU A 3 -27.83 -18.54 -18.52
CA LEU A 3 -28.69 -18.26 -17.37
C LEU A 3 -28.20 -19.09 -16.20
N ILE A 4 -27.89 -18.43 -15.08
CA ILE A 4 -27.58 -19.07 -13.81
C ILE A 4 -28.78 -18.93 -12.88
N LYS A 5 -28.99 -19.90 -11.99
CA LYS A 5 -29.99 -19.76 -10.93
C LYS A 5 -29.42 -18.94 -9.79
N CYS A 6 -30.15 -17.90 -9.36
CA CYS A 6 -29.77 -17.12 -8.20
C CYS A 6 -29.73 -18.03 -6.95
N PRO A 7 -28.64 -18.04 -6.16
CA PRO A 7 -28.52 -18.91 -4.99
C PRO A 7 -29.42 -18.52 -3.80
N GLU A 8 -30.19 -17.44 -3.91
CA GLU A 8 -31.12 -17.02 -2.85
C GLU A 8 -32.58 -17.18 -3.29
N CYS A 9 -32.98 -16.57 -4.41
CA CYS A 9 -34.37 -16.62 -4.89
C CYS A 9 -34.63 -17.68 -5.97
N GLN A 10 -33.61 -18.45 -6.37
CA GLN A 10 -33.66 -19.50 -7.41
C GLN A 10 -34.14 -19.05 -8.81
N LYS A 11 -34.38 -17.75 -9.00
CA LYS A 11 -34.78 -17.19 -10.29
C LYS A 11 -33.62 -17.25 -11.29
N GLU A 12 -33.93 -17.52 -12.55
CA GLU A 12 -32.95 -17.51 -13.63
C GLU A 12 -32.52 -16.09 -13.94
N VAL A 13 -31.22 -15.84 -13.88
CA VAL A 13 -30.59 -14.54 -14.06
C VAL A 13 -29.38 -14.69 -14.97
N SER A 14 -29.05 -13.62 -15.70
CA SER A 14 -27.85 -13.60 -16.53
C SER A 14 -26.58 -13.83 -15.71
N ASP A 15 -25.68 -14.68 -16.19
CA ASP A 15 -24.33 -14.89 -15.65
C ASP A 15 -23.50 -13.60 -15.52
N SER A 16 -23.89 -12.56 -16.27
CA SER A 16 -23.22 -11.26 -16.37
C SER A 16 -23.77 -10.22 -15.38
N ALA A 17 -24.84 -10.54 -14.64
CA ALA A 17 -25.49 -9.58 -13.74
C ALA A 17 -24.69 -9.36 -12.45
N LEU A 18 -24.45 -8.09 -12.08
CA LEU A 18 -23.80 -7.73 -10.80
C LEU A 18 -24.70 -8.02 -9.59
N TYR A 19 -26.01 -7.75 -9.76
CA TYR A 19 -27.04 -7.95 -8.75
C TYR A 19 -28.20 -8.75 -9.33
N CYS A 20 -28.86 -9.55 -8.50
CA CYS A 20 -30.09 -10.22 -8.88
C CYS A 20 -31.23 -9.18 -8.95
N PRO A 21 -31.93 -9.01 -10.09
CA PRO A 21 -33.03 -8.05 -10.21
C PRO A 21 -34.27 -8.44 -9.41
N ALA A 22 -34.36 -9.68 -8.91
CA ALA A 22 -35.50 -10.18 -8.16
C ALA A 22 -35.36 -10.04 -6.64
N CYS A 23 -34.18 -10.31 -6.09
CA CYS A 23 -33.94 -10.26 -4.64
C CYS A 23 -32.86 -9.27 -4.21
N GLY A 24 -32.13 -8.65 -5.14
CA GLY A 24 -31.07 -7.69 -4.82
C GLY A 24 -29.72 -8.31 -4.44
N LYS A 25 -29.58 -9.64 -4.39
CA LYS A 25 -28.31 -10.29 -4.04
C LYS A 25 -27.19 -9.91 -5.01
N GLN A 26 -26.02 -9.54 -4.47
CA GLN A 26 -24.82 -9.36 -5.27
C GLN A 26 -24.31 -10.72 -5.78
N LEU A 27 -24.32 -10.90 -7.10
CA LEU A 27 -23.93 -12.15 -7.77
C LEU A 27 -22.45 -12.12 -8.19
N GLN A 28 -21.91 -10.94 -8.50
CA GLN A 28 -20.51 -10.77 -8.86
C GLN A 28 -19.83 -9.69 -8.02
N LYS A 29 -18.58 -9.96 -7.63
CA LYS A 29 -17.71 -8.96 -6.99
C LYS A 29 -17.19 -7.99 -8.04
N LEU A 30 -17.27 -6.68 -7.77
CA LEU A 30 -16.68 -5.69 -8.66
C LEU A 30 -15.16 -5.91 -8.73
N LYS A 31 -14.66 -6.17 -9.94
CA LYS A 31 -13.24 -6.30 -10.21
C LYS A 31 -12.63 -4.91 -10.34
N ARG A 32 -11.51 -4.66 -9.67
CA ARG A 32 -10.78 -3.40 -9.78
C ARG A 32 -10.24 -3.24 -11.21
N SER A 33 -10.34 -2.03 -11.77
CA SER A 33 -9.76 -1.67 -13.07
C SER A 33 -8.26 -1.94 -13.11
N PHE A 34 -7.71 -2.19 -14.31
CA PHE A 34 -6.28 -2.38 -14.54
C PHE A 34 -5.44 -1.27 -13.90
N PHE A 35 -5.85 -0.01 -14.10
CA PHE A 35 -5.17 1.17 -13.53
C PHE A 35 -5.14 1.15 -11.99
N GLY A 36 -6.26 0.78 -11.36
CA GLY A 36 -6.33 0.63 -9.90
C GLY A 36 -5.49 -0.53 -9.35
N ARG A 37 -5.20 -1.55 -10.16
CA ARG A 37 -4.28 -2.63 -9.79
C ARG A 37 -2.83 -2.15 -9.82
N VAL A 38 -2.44 -1.39 -10.84
CA VAL A 38 -1.09 -0.81 -10.97
C VAL A 38 -0.80 0.11 -9.78
N ILE A 39 -1.68 1.05 -9.48
CA ILE A 39 -1.49 1.99 -8.35
C ILE A 39 -1.35 1.26 -7.01
N LYS A 40 -2.13 0.19 -6.79
CA LYS A 40 -1.98 -0.64 -5.58
C LYS A 40 -0.60 -1.27 -5.49
N TRP A 41 -0.08 -1.80 -6.59
CA TRP A 41 1.25 -2.41 -6.61
C TRP A 41 2.36 -1.38 -6.38
N VAL A 42 2.24 -0.19 -6.97
CA VAL A 42 3.17 0.93 -6.72
C VAL A 42 3.17 1.32 -5.24
N PHE A 43 2.00 1.42 -4.60
CA PHE A 43 1.90 1.71 -3.17
C PHE A 43 2.61 0.68 -2.29
N ILE A 44 2.43 -0.61 -2.61
CA ILE A 44 3.09 -1.71 -1.89
C ILE A 44 4.61 -1.65 -2.10
N LEU A 45 5.06 -1.45 -3.34
CA LEU A 45 6.48 -1.35 -3.66
C LEU A 45 7.15 -0.17 -2.93
N PHE A 46 6.49 1.00 -2.91
CA PHE A 46 6.95 2.18 -2.20
C PHE A 46 7.12 1.89 -0.70
N ASN A 47 6.12 1.29 -0.06
CA ASN A 47 6.19 0.94 1.36
C ASN A 47 7.32 -0.06 1.68
N ILE A 48 7.49 -1.09 0.84
CA ILE A 48 8.60 -2.04 0.98
C ILE A 48 9.95 -1.33 0.84
N PHE A 49 10.07 -0.44 -0.14
CA PHE A 49 11.29 0.35 -0.34
C PHE A 49 11.61 1.23 0.87
N MET A 50 10.61 1.90 1.45
CA MET A 50 10.80 2.73 2.65
C MET A 50 11.20 1.91 3.88
N ILE A 51 10.63 0.72 4.06
CA ILE A 51 11.07 -0.20 5.11
C ILE A 51 12.52 -0.63 4.88
N TYR A 52 12.87 -0.98 3.63
CA TYR A 52 14.22 -1.40 3.29
C TYR A 52 15.27 -0.30 3.58
N THR A 53 15.00 0.95 3.19
CA THR A 53 15.94 2.06 3.45
C THR A 53 16.13 2.32 4.94
N LEU A 54 15.07 2.18 5.75
CA LEU A 54 15.18 2.27 7.21
C LEU A 54 16.04 1.15 7.80
N LEU A 55 15.84 -0.10 7.38
CA LEU A 55 16.62 -1.23 7.89
C LEU A 55 18.10 -1.10 7.53
N VAL A 56 18.40 -0.72 6.29
CA VAL A 56 19.79 -0.50 5.84
C VAL A 56 20.42 0.68 6.56
N GLY A 57 19.71 1.80 6.70
CA GLY A 57 20.21 3.00 7.37
C GLY A 57 20.50 2.81 8.86
N LEU A 58 19.62 2.06 9.56
CA LEU A 58 19.83 1.73 10.97
C LEU A 58 20.98 0.73 11.18
N GLY A 59 21.11 -0.27 10.31
CA GLY A 59 22.20 -1.25 10.38
C GLY A 59 23.58 -0.61 10.26
N GLY A 60 23.80 0.22 9.22
CA GLY A 60 25.09 0.84 8.96
C GLY A 60 25.51 1.89 10.01
N THR A 61 24.55 2.55 10.67
CA THR A 61 24.85 3.53 11.74
C THR A 61 25.57 2.88 12.91
N SER A 62 25.18 1.67 13.30
CA SER A 62 25.71 1.00 14.49
C SER A 62 27.22 0.74 14.39
N GLU A 63 27.70 0.38 13.20
CA GLU A 63 29.13 0.15 12.93
C GLU A 63 29.93 1.46 13.00
N ILE A 64 29.38 2.55 12.50
CA ILE A 64 30.04 3.87 12.50
C ILE A 64 30.22 4.37 13.94
N ILE A 65 29.19 4.26 14.78
CA ILE A 65 29.25 4.72 16.18
C ILE A 65 30.28 3.91 16.98
N ASN A 66 30.32 2.59 16.77
CA ASN A 66 31.23 1.70 17.50
C ASN A 66 32.70 1.86 17.08
N ASN A 67 32.96 2.21 15.82
CA ASN A 67 34.33 2.39 15.29
C ASN A 67 34.80 3.85 15.31
N ALA A 68 33.95 4.79 15.71
CA ALA A 68 34.31 6.21 15.76
C ALA A 68 35.44 6.47 16.77
N THR A 69 36.49 7.16 16.29
CA THR A 69 37.72 7.42 17.05
C THR A 69 37.67 8.74 17.81
N SER A 70 36.77 9.65 17.42
CA SER A 70 36.57 10.94 18.07
C SER A 70 35.13 11.15 18.56
N ASP A 71 34.99 12.00 19.59
CA ASP A 71 33.68 12.38 20.10
C ASP A 71 32.86 13.16 19.07
N ALA A 72 33.53 13.90 18.17
CA ALA A 72 32.89 14.61 17.07
C ALA A 72 32.28 13.64 16.05
N GLU A 73 32.96 12.54 15.70
CA GLU A 73 32.44 11.50 14.81
C GLU A 73 31.23 10.78 15.43
N LYS A 74 31.28 10.46 16.73
CA LYS A 74 30.14 9.85 17.44
C LYS A 74 28.94 10.78 17.49
N ALA A 75 29.14 12.04 17.85
CA ALA A 75 28.09 13.04 17.88
C ALA A 75 27.49 13.25 16.48
N GLY A 76 28.33 13.33 15.45
CA GLY A 76 27.92 13.45 14.06
C GLY A 76 27.09 12.26 13.58
N ALA A 77 27.48 11.04 13.90
CA ALA A 77 26.73 9.83 13.55
C ALA A 77 25.35 9.79 14.24
N VAL A 78 25.28 10.08 15.53
CA VAL A 78 24.01 10.11 16.28
C VAL A 78 23.06 11.18 15.74
N ILE A 79 23.56 12.40 15.52
CA ILE A 79 22.74 13.50 14.98
C ILE A 79 22.32 13.21 13.54
N GLY A 80 23.24 12.72 12.72
CA GLY A 80 23.00 12.36 11.32
C GLY A 80 21.91 11.31 11.19
N THR A 81 21.93 10.27 12.02
CA THR A 81 20.87 9.26 12.05
C THR A 81 19.54 9.84 12.51
N GLY A 82 19.53 10.70 13.53
CA GLY A 82 18.31 11.38 13.97
C GLY A 82 17.65 12.22 12.86
N LEU A 83 18.44 13.03 12.16
CA LEU A 83 17.97 13.84 11.03
C LEU A 83 17.53 12.96 9.85
N GLY A 84 18.29 11.90 9.55
CA GLY A 84 17.97 10.95 8.50
C GLY A 84 16.62 10.25 8.75
N LEU A 85 16.38 9.78 9.97
CA LEU A 85 15.11 9.14 10.36
C LEU A 85 13.92 10.09 10.24
N ILE A 86 14.07 11.34 10.67
CA ILE A 86 13.00 12.36 10.56
C ILE A 86 12.73 12.68 9.08
N THR A 87 13.77 12.79 8.26
CA THR A 87 13.64 13.10 6.84
C THR A 87 12.99 11.94 6.08
N ILE A 88 13.45 10.71 6.29
CA ILE A 88 12.87 9.51 5.69
C ILE A 88 11.44 9.31 6.16
N GLY A 89 11.17 9.47 7.46
CA GLY A 89 9.83 9.34 8.03
C GLY A 89 8.84 10.36 7.46
N SER A 90 9.24 11.62 7.31
CA SER A 90 8.38 12.65 6.72
C SER A 90 8.09 12.38 5.24
N LEU A 91 9.09 11.98 4.46
CA LEU A 91 8.89 11.55 3.06
C LEU A 91 7.98 10.33 2.95
N TRP A 92 8.10 9.37 3.88
CA TRP A 92 7.25 8.18 3.90
C TRP A 92 5.79 8.56 4.13
N VAL A 93 5.51 9.34 5.18
CA VAL A 93 4.14 9.77 5.51
C VAL A 93 3.51 10.55 4.36
N ILE A 94 4.23 11.49 3.76
CA ILE A 94 3.72 12.29 2.64
C ILE A 94 3.44 11.39 1.42
N GLY A 95 4.37 10.49 1.09
CA GLY A 95 4.20 9.54 -0.01
C GLY A 95 3.00 8.63 0.19
N ASP A 96 2.80 8.13 1.42
CA ASP A 96 1.66 7.29 1.77
C ASP A 96 0.33 8.04 1.70
N ILE A 97 0.29 9.31 2.10
CA ILE A 97 -0.91 10.14 1.95
C ILE A 97 -1.25 10.33 0.47
N ILE A 98 -0.27 10.73 -0.35
CA ILE A 98 -0.49 11.01 -1.78
C ILE A 98 -0.93 9.74 -2.52
N ILE A 99 -0.14 8.66 -2.42
CA ILE A 99 -0.43 7.42 -3.14
C ILE A 99 -1.63 6.70 -2.52
N GLY A 100 -1.80 6.77 -1.20
CA GLY A 100 -2.95 6.19 -0.48
C GLY A 100 -4.27 6.79 -0.92
N ILE A 101 -4.34 8.12 -1.13
CA ILE A 101 -5.52 8.76 -1.72
C ILE A 101 -5.78 8.22 -3.14
N LEU A 102 -4.77 8.08 -3.99
CA LEU A 102 -4.93 7.51 -5.34
C LEU A 102 -5.40 6.04 -5.30
N VAL A 103 -4.92 5.25 -4.34
CA VAL A 103 -5.41 3.89 -4.08
C VAL A 103 -6.90 3.95 -3.68
N PHE A 104 -7.30 4.87 -2.81
CA PHE A 104 -8.69 4.99 -2.39
C PHE A 104 -9.61 5.39 -3.57
N LEU A 105 -9.20 6.38 -4.37
CA LEU A 105 -9.96 6.86 -5.52
C LEU A 105 -10.14 5.80 -6.62
N THR A 106 -9.19 4.86 -6.75
CA THR A 106 -9.28 3.76 -7.71
C THR A 106 -9.93 2.50 -7.16
N LYS A 107 -10.56 2.57 -5.98
CA LYS A 107 -11.38 1.49 -5.43
C LYS A 107 -12.68 1.35 -6.24
N PRO A 108 -13.09 0.14 -6.64
CA PRO A 108 -14.36 -0.04 -7.32
C PRO A 108 -15.51 0.37 -6.40
N LYS A 109 -16.36 1.29 -6.85
CA LYS A 109 -17.59 1.70 -6.17
C LYS A 109 -18.66 0.67 -6.52
N GLY A 110 -19.12 -0.08 -5.52
CA GLY A 110 -20.24 -1.02 -5.64
C GLY A 110 -21.55 -0.30 -5.85
#